data_AF-A0A9D2SK21-F1
#
_entry.id   AF-A0A9D2SK21-F1
#
_cell.length_a   1.000
_cell.length_b   1.000
_cell.length_c   1.000
_cell.angle_alpha   90.00
_cell.angle_beta   90.00
_cell.angle_gamma   90.00
#
_symmetry.space_group_name_H-M   'P 1'
#
loop_
_entity.id
_entity.type
_entity.pdbx_description
1 polymer ?
#
loop_
_entity_poly.entity_id
_entity_poly.type
_entity_poly.pdbx_seq_one_letter_code
_entity_poly.pdbx_strand_id
1 'polypeptide(L)'
;MKLKYPAEAFALGIVLFSRNMKEAFAGGILVLLAVVFAEFLKNLLENWIPVWSLRLCVLMGTGAVTASAFLLGFTALGITVDNGTWLMTAVIGLLAGKTALFGNLEADYGNIFYESGILWGFWILLGILREFLTQGTVFGNLLLEEAPFFSQSFQGTAFGFLAAGLALAFANGVLKKKSSGTQSLFLVIPVIIFARPFEMVTFGGIIAFIWTVGVSVLLYISVQKILRFSNPGPYFRGLPLEMLSMSFIYLILSIY
;
A
#
# COMPACT_ATOMS: atom_id res chain seq x y z
N MET A 1 19.39 11.95 -1.41
CA MET A 1 19.36 11.17 -0.16
C MET A 1 18.48 9.94 -0.35
N LYS A 2 18.82 8.80 0.27
CA LYS A 2 18.01 7.56 0.20
C LYS A 2 16.74 7.72 1.04
N LEU A 3 15.67 7.02 0.65
CA LEU A 3 14.41 6.97 1.38
C LEU A 3 14.60 6.36 2.77
N LYS A 4 14.03 6.99 3.80
CA LYS A 4 13.99 6.46 5.17
C LYS A 4 12.57 6.10 5.61
N TYR A 5 11.60 6.00 4.69
CA TYR A 5 10.25 5.54 5.01
C TYR A 5 9.92 4.24 4.24
N PRO A 6 9.06 3.37 4.81
CA PRO A 6 8.74 2.07 4.25
C PRO A 6 7.71 2.19 3.14
N ALA A 7 8.19 2.59 1.96
CA ALA A 7 7.35 2.90 0.80
C ALA A 7 6.44 1.73 0.35
N GLU A 8 6.90 0.48 0.47
CA GLU A 8 6.13 -0.72 0.10
C GLU A 8 4.95 -0.96 1.06
N ALA A 9 5.16 -0.86 2.38
CA ALA A 9 4.11 -1.06 3.38
C ALA A 9 3.03 0.03 3.29
N PHE A 10 3.46 1.29 3.12
CA PHE A 10 2.56 2.42 2.93
C PHE A 10 1.79 2.35 1.61
N ALA A 11 2.45 1.99 0.50
CA ALA A 11 1.75 1.85 -0.77
C ALA A 11 0.66 0.76 -0.71
N LEU A 12 0.96 -0.38 -0.08
CA LEU A 12 -0.03 -1.45 0.10
C LEU A 12 -1.17 -0.97 1.00
N GLY A 13 -0.84 -0.30 2.12
CA GLY A 13 -1.82 0.31 3.00
C GLY A 13 -2.74 1.29 2.27
N ILE A 14 -2.18 2.20 1.45
CA ILE A 14 -2.95 3.16 0.65
C ILE A 14 -3.87 2.42 -0.32
N VAL A 15 -3.39 1.41 -1.05
CA VAL A 15 -4.23 0.68 -2.01
C VAL A 15 -5.46 0.06 -1.33
N LEU A 16 -5.30 -0.47 -0.12
CA LEU A 16 -6.38 -1.16 0.60
C LEU A 16 -7.30 -0.22 1.38
N PHE A 17 -6.74 0.77 2.07
CA PHE A 17 -7.46 1.59 3.07
C PHE A 17 -7.49 3.08 2.69
N SER A 18 -7.67 3.40 1.40
CA SER A 18 -7.93 4.78 0.94
C SER A 18 -9.32 4.97 0.33
N ARG A 19 -10.28 4.09 0.65
CA ARG A 19 -11.67 4.26 0.22
C ARG A 19 -12.35 5.42 0.95
N ASN A 20 -12.10 5.51 2.26
CA ASN A 20 -12.70 6.48 3.15
C ASN A 20 -11.64 7.19 3.99
N MET A 21 -11.92 8.41 4.44
CA MET A 21 -11.04 9.17 5.33
C MET A 21 -10.78 8.42 6.65
N LYS A 22 -11.81 7.78 7.22
CA LYS A 22 -11.72 7.04 8.49
C LYS A 22 -10.74 5.86 8.40
N GLU A 23 -10.78 5.15 7.28
CA GLU A 23 -9.86 4.05 6.97
C GLU A 23 -8.44 4.55 6.72
N ALA A 24 -8.28 5.64 5.96
CA ALA A 24 -6.97 6.23 5.67
C ALA A 24 -6.28 6.77 6.93
N PHE A 25 -7.06 7.38 7.83
CA PHE A 25 -6.58 7.89 9.10
C PHE A 25 -6.07 6.75 10.00
N ALA A 26 -6.93 5.75 10.27
CA ALA A 26 -6.59 4.62 11.13
C ALA A 26 -5.50 3.74 10.54
N GLY A 27 -5.59 3.44 9.24
CA GLY A 27 -4.63 2.62 8.52
C GLY A 27 -3.22 3.22 8.58
N GLY A 28 -3.08 4.52 8.39
CA GLY A 28 -1.78 5.17 8.46
C GLY A 28 -1.13 5.14 9.84
N ILE A 29 -1.90 5.34 10.91
CA ILE A 29 -1.39 5.21 12.30
C ILE A 29 -0.93 3.77 12.57
N LEU A 30 -1.70 2.78 12.12
CA LEU A 30 -1.37 1.38 12.32
C LEU A 30 -0.15 0.93 11.50
N VAL A 31 0.03 1.44 10.27
CA VAL A 31 1.26 1.24 9.48
C VAL A 31 2.46 1.90 10.16
N LEU A 32 2.32 3.11 10.70
CA LEU A 32 3.39 3.77 11.46
C LEU A 32 3.81 2.93 12.66
N LEU A 33 2.84 2.48 13.45
CA LEU A 33 3.07 1.63 14.62
C LEU A 33 3.76 0.32 14.23
N ALA A 34 3.35 -0.30 13.12
CA ALA A 34 3.98 -1.52 12.58
C ALA A 34 5.47 -1.36 12.34
N VAL A 35 5.86 -0.22 11.77
CA VAL A 35 7.24 0.06 11.36
C VAL A 35 8.11 0.35 12.56
N VAL A 36 7.61 1.18 13.48
CA VAL A 36 8.29 1.48 14.74
C VAL A 36 8.45 0.21 15.57
N PHE A 37 7.41 -0.64 15.61
CA PHE A 37 7.47 -1.94 16.28
C PHE A 37 8.50 -2.87 15.64
N ALA A 38 8.58 -2.91 14.31
CA ALA A 38 9.58 -3.71 13.59
C ALA A 38 11.01 -3.30 13.93
N GLU A 39 11.29 -2.00 14.00
CA GLU A 39 12.59 -1.50 14.42
C GLU A 39 12.89 -1.76 15.89
N PHE A 40 11.90 -1.56 16.76
CA PHE A 40 12.03 -1.87 18.18
C PHE A 40 12.38 -3.35 18.40
N LEU A 41 11.67 -4.26 17.72
CA LEU A 41 11.89 -5.70 17.82
C LEU A 41 13.27 -6.07 17.26
N LYS A 42 13.68 -5.49 16.13
CA LYS A 42 15.02 -5.68 15.57
C LYS A 42 16.10 -5.25 16.58
N ASN A 43 16.02 -4.03 17.11
CA ASN A 43 17.02 -3.49 18.05
C ASN A 43 17.11 -4.29 19.35
N LEU A 44 15.99 -4.84 19.83
CA LEU A 44 15.97 -5.66 21.04
C LEU A 44 16.62 -7.04 20.81
N LEU A 45 16.42 -7.65 19.65
CA LEU A 45 16.90 -9.00 19.33
C LEU A 45 18.31 -9.05 18.73
N GLU A 46 18.81 -7.94 18.18
CA GLU A 46 20.10 -7.87 17.47
C GLU A 46 21.29 -8.33 18.32
N ASN A 47 21.24 -8.06 19.62
CA ASN A 47 22.32 -8.44 20.54
C ASN A 47 22.21 -9.90 21.04
N TRP A 48 21.09 -10.58 20.83
CA TRP A 48 20.77 -11.85 21.51
C TRP A 48 20.71 -13.06 20.57
N ILE A 49 20.47 -12.86 19.27
CA ILE A 49 20.06 -13.93 18.35
C ILE A 49 20.87 -13.87 17.04
N PRO A 50 21.27 -15.03 16.46
CA PRO A 50 21.90 -15.08 15.16
C PRO A 50 21.02 -14.50 14.05
N VAL A 51 21.65 -13.87 13.05
CA VAL A 51 20.99 -13.08 11.98
C VAL A 51 19.85 -13.82 11.28
N TRP A 52 19.94 -15.13 11.09
CA TRP A 52 18.90 -15.94 10.43
C TRP A 52 17.61 -16.05 11.26
N SER A 53 17.75 -16.31 12.57
CA SER A 53 16.62 -16.42 13.48
C SER A 53 16.02 -15.05 13.78
N LEU A 54 16.85 -14.00 13.87
CA LEU A 54 16.40 -12.62 14.03
C LEU A 54 15.49 -12.20 12.87
N ARG A 55 15.89 -12.47 11.62
CA ARG A 55 15.08 -12.11 10.44
C ARG A 55 13.70 -12.76 10.47
N LEU A 56 13.62 -14.05 10.79
CA LEU A 56 12.34 -14.77 10.86
C LEU A 56 11.49 -14.28 12.03
N CYS A 57 12.10 -14.04 13.19
CA CYS A 57 11.38 -13.56 14.37
C CYS A 57 10.81 -12.17 14.16
N VAL A 58 11.58 -11.24 13.58
CA VAL A 58 11.11 -9.90 13.24
C VAL A 58 9.99 -9.98 12.21
N LEU A 59 10.12 -10.75 11.13
CA LEU A 59 9.06 -10.85 10.13
C LEU A 59 7.77 -11.47 10.68
N MET A 60 7.85 -12.60 11.39
CA MET A 60 6.66 -13.24 11.96
C MET A 60 6.05 -12.41 13.08
N GLY A 61 6.88 -11.83 13.95
CA GLY A 61 6.44 -10.99 15.05
C GLY A 61 5.75 -9.72 14.56
N THR A 62 6.34 -9.03 13.58
CA THR A 62 5.71 -7.82 13.02
C THR A 62 4.43 -8.17 12.26
N GLY A 63 4.44 -9.21 11.41
CA GLY A 63 3.25 -9.63 10.68
C GLY A 63 2.09 -10.04 11.58
N ALA A 64 2.36 -10.78 12.66
CA ALA A 64 1.34 -11.20 13.62
C ALA A 64 0.78 -9.99 14.39
N VAL A 65 1.66 -9.16 14.96
CA VAL A 65 1.27 -8.00 15.77
C VAL A 65 0.48 -7.00 14.93
N THR A 66 0.88 -6.74 13.69
CA THR A 66 0.11 -5.87 12.81
C THR A 66 -1.26 -6.43 12.53
N ALA A 67 -1.37 -7.71 12.15
CA ALA A 67 -2.66 -8.31 11.85
C ALA A 67 -3.64 -8.22 13.04
N SER A 68 -3.15 -8.45 14.26
CA SER A 68 -3.95 -8.27 15.48
C SER A 68 -4.28 -6.80 15.77
N ALA A 69 -3.33 -5.88 15.60
CA ALA A 69 -3.54 -4.45 15.84
C ALA A 69 -4.55 -3.85 14.84
N PHE A 70 -4.50 -4.28 13.58
CA PHE A 70 -5.46 -3.88 12.55
C PHE A 70 -6.86 -4.43 12.82
N LEU A 71 -6.98 -5.68 13.29
CA LEU A 71 -8.27 -6.25 13.68
C LEU A 71 -8.89 -5.46 14.84
N LEU A 72 -8.12 -5.22 15.91
CA LEU A 72 -8.59 -4.45 17.07
C LEU A 72 -8.88 -2.99 16.72
N GLY A 73 -8.03 -2.34 15.92
CA GLY A 73 -8.20 -0.95 15.52
C GLY A 73 -9.43 -0.73 14.65
N PHE A 74 -9.68 -1.61 13.67
CA PHE A 74 -10.86 -1.48 12.81
C PHE A 74 -12.16 -1.90 13.49
N THR A 75 -12.14 -2.94 14.34
CA THR A 75 -13.31 -3.28 15.15
C THR A 75 -13.72 -2.15 16.09
N ALA A 76 -12.76 -1.47 16.73
CA ALA A 76 -13.05 -0.29 17.56
C ALA A 76 -13.68 0.87 16.77
N LEU A 77 -13.38 0.98 15.46
CA LEU A 77 -13.93 2.02 14.58
C LEU A 77 -15.25 1.61 13.90
N GLY A 78 -15.73 0.38 14.15
CA GLY A 78 -16.92 -0.19 13.53
C GLY A 78 -16.72 -0.63 12.07
N ILE A 79 -15.48 -0.81 11.63
CA ILE A 79 -15.14 -1.24 10.27
C ILE A 79 -15.03 -2.77 10.28
N THR A 80 -15.84 -3.45 9.45
CA THR A 80 -15.82 -4.90 9.32
C THR A 80 -14.56 -5.35 8.58
N VAL A 81 -13.76 -6.21 9.23
CA VAL A 81 -12.55 -6.78 8.65
C VAL A 81 -12.85 -8.21 8.20
N ASP A 82 -12.91 -8.42 6.89
CA ASP A 82 -13.02 -9.76 6.32
C ASP A 82 -11.70 -10.53 6.46
N ASN A 83 -11.76 -11.86 6.47
CA ASN A 83 -10.58 -12.73 6.55
C ASN A 83 -9.51 -12.40 5.49
N GLY A 84 -9.93 -11.99 4.29
CA GLY A 84 -9.01 -11.57 3.23
C GLY A 84 -8.31 -10.25 3.54
N THR A 85 -9.02 -9.26 4.08
CA THR A 85 -8.42 -7.99 4.50
C THR A 85 -7.48 -8.17 5.70
N TRP A 86 -7.81 -9.07 6.62
CA TRP A 86 -6.94 -9.44 7.74
C TRP A 86 -5.61 -10.02 7.25
N LEU A 87 -5.65 -10.96 6.29
CA LEU A 87 -4.44 -11.54 5.70
C LEU A 87 -3.57 -10.46 5.04
N MET A 88 -4.19 -9.51 4.33
CA MET A 88 -3.46 -8.40 3.73
C MET A 88 -2.80 -7.46 4.75
N THR A 89 -3.40 -7.28 5.93
CA THR A 89 -2.75 -6.52 7.02
C THR A 89 -1.54 -7.24 7.62
N ALA A 90 -1.50 -8.58 7.57
CA ALA A 90 -0.30 -9.35 7.88
C ALA A 90 0.81 -9.13 6.83
N VAL A 91 0.44 -9.05 5.54
CA VAL A 91 1.37 -8.74 4.44
C VAL A 91 1.98 -7.34 4.60
N ILE A 92 1.18 -6.35 5.03
CA ILE A 92 1.68 -5.01 5.38
C ILE A 92 2.76 -5.11 6.47
N GLY A 93 2.53 -5.89 7.53
CA GLY A 93 3.49 -6.10 8.61
C GLY A 93 4.77 -6.82 8.18
N LEU A 94 4.67 -7.74 7.22
CA LEU A 94 5.84 -8.38 6.61
C LEU A 94 6.66 -7.39 5.77
N LEU A 95 6.01 -6.52 4.99
CA LEU A 95 6.69 -5.48 4.23
C LEU A 95 7.34 -4.44 5.16
N ALA A 96 6.67 -4.06 6.24
CA ALA A 96 7.24 -3.20 7.29
C ALA A 96 8.48 -3.86 7.93
N GLY A 97 8.39 -5.14 8.31
CA GLY A 97 9.51 -5.93 8.84
C GLY A 97 10.68 -6.03 7.86
N LYS A 98 10.41 -6.29 6.58
CA LYS A 98 11.42 -6.31 5.51
C LYS A 98 12.15 -4.96 5.42
N THR A 99 11.41 -3.85 5.46
CA THR A 99 12.01 -2.52 5.41
C THR A 99 12.84 -2.22 6.66
N ALA A 100 12.43 -2.63 7.85
CA ALA A 100 13.23 -2.50 9.08
C ALA A 100 14.53 -3.31 9.04
N LEU A 101 14.50 -4.52 8.45
CA LEU A 101 15.65 -5.42 8.39
C LEU A 101 16.66 -5.04 7.30
N PHE A 102 16.19 -4.67 6.11
CA PHE A 102 17.03 -4.42 4.93
C PHE A 102 17.15 -2.94 4.55
N GLY A 103 16.37 -2.07 5.19
CA GLY A 103 16.47 -0.62 5.03
C GLY A 103 17.53 -0.01 5.93
N ASN A 104 18.03 1.15 5.52
CA ASN A 104 18.93 1.99 6.33
C ASN A 104 18.13 2.82 7.33
N LEU A 105 17.38 2.13 8.19
CA LEU A 105 16.65 2.72 9.30
C LEU A 105 17.58 2.64 10.51
N GLU A 106 18.48 3.61 10.64
CA GLU A 106 19.48 3.70 11.71
C GLU A 106 18.86 4.21 13.04
N ALA A 107 17.75 3.60 13.48
CA ALA A 107 17.03 3.93 14.72
C ALA A 107 16.69 5.43 14.92
N ASP A 108 16.63 6.19 13.83
CA ASP A 108 16.37 7.62 13.81
C ASP A 108 14.85 7.86 13.75
N TYR A 109 14.19 7.52 14.86
CA TYR A 109 12.73 7.54 15.00
C TYR A 109 12.12 8.90 14.60
N GLY A 110 12.82 10.00 14.89
CA GLY A 110 12.36 11.34 14.53
C GLY A 110 12.21 11.52 13.01
N ASN A 111 13.19 11.07 12.23
CA ASN A 111 13.12 11.12 10.78
C ASN A 111 12.08 10.15 10.20
N ILE A 112 11.89 8.99 10.83
CA ILE A 112 10.87 8.01 10.42
C ILE A 112 9.47 8.59 10.61
N PHE A 113 9.18 9.17 11.78
CA PHE A 113 7.89 9.80 12.06
C PHE A 113 7.64 11.01 11.16
N TYR A 114 8.66 11.83 10.90
CA TYR A 114 8.52 13.01 10.04
C TYR A 114 8.23 12.63 8.59
N GLU A 115 9.03 11.75 7.99
CA GLU A 115 8.87 11.34 6.59
C GLU A 115 7.58 10.56 6.36
N SER A 116 7.28 9.64 7.28
CA SER A 116 6.06 8.84 7.22
C SER A 116 4.80 9.66 7.54
N GLY A 117 4.92 10.68 8.38
CA GLY A 117 3.83 11.62 8.69
C GLY A 117 3.43 12.49 7.50
N ILE A 118 4.40 12.95 6.70
CA ILE A 118 4.11 13.67 5.44
C ILE A 118 3.35 12.78 4.47
N LEU A 119 3.80 11.52 4.32
CA LEU A 119 3.12 10.56 3.44
C LEU A 119 1.71 10.25 3.94
N TRP A 120 1.54 10.05 5.24
CA TRP A 120 0.23 9.84 5.86
C TRP A 120 -0.71 11.02 5.63
N GLY A 121 -0.20 12.26 5.70
CA GLY A 121 -0.97 13.45 5.35
C GLY A 121 -1.49 13.42 3.91
N PHE A 122 -0.65 13.07 2.94
CA PHE A 122 -1.08 12.90 1.54
C PHE A 122 -2.08 11.75 1.35
N TRP A 123 -1.92 10.67 2.11
CA TRP A 123 -2.88 9.57 2.10
C TRP A 123 -4.27 10.04 2.57
N ILE A 124 -4.36 10.77 3.69
CA ILE A 124 -5.64 11.32 4.16
C ILE A 124 -6.26 12.24 3.11
N LEU A 125 -5.48 13.15 2.52
CA LEU A 125 -5.97 14.07 1.49
C LEU A 125 -6.55 13.33 0.27
N LEU A 126 -5.86 12.30 -0.23
CA LEU A 126 -6.37 11.51 -1.34
C LEU A 126 -7.55 10.62 -0.93
N GLY A 127 -7.60 10.15 0.32
CA GLY A 127 -8.76 9.45 0.88
C GLY A 127 -10.01 10.34 0.91
N ILE A 128 -9.88 11.59 1.36
CA ILE A 128 -10.97 12.59 1.33
C ILE A 128 -11.43 12.85 -0.10
N LEU A 129 -10.48 13.05 -1.03
CA LEU A 129 -10.80 13.29 -2.43
C LEU A 129 -11.55 12.10 -3.06
N ARG A 130 -11.12 10.88 -2.76
CA ARG A 130 -11.80 9.67 -3.24
C ARG A 130 -13.19 9.50 -2.64
N GLU A 131 -13.33 9.70 -1.33
CA GLU A 131 -14.64 9.65 -0.65
C GLU A 131 -15.62 10.67 -1.26
N PHE A 132 -15.16 11.90 -1.44
CA PHE A 132 -15.94 12.98 -2.03
C PHE A 132 -16.35 12.70 -3.48
N LEU A 133 -15.43 12.21 -4.34
CA LEU A 133 -15.77 11.86 -5.73
C LEU A 133 -16.71 10.66 -5.84
N THR A 134 -16.85 9.86 -4.80
CA THR A 134 -17.70 8.67 -4.83
C THR A 134 -19.13 8.98 -4.44
N GLN A 135 -19.33 9.71 -3.33
CA GLN A 135 -20.65 9.88 -2.72
C GLN A 135 -20.98 11.35 -2.37
N GLY A 136 -20.08 12.30 -2.67
CA GLY A 136 -20.25 13.70 -2.26
C GLY A 136 -20.15 13.90 -0.74
N THR A 137 -19.75 12.87 0.00
CA THR A 137 -19.61 12.87 1.45
C THR A 137 -18.14 13.05 1.85
N VAL A 138 -17.92 13.71 2.98
CA VAL A 138 -16.65 13.65 3.70
C VAL A 138 -16.94 13.27 5.14
N PHE A 139 -16.35 12.16 5.58
CA PHE A 139 -16.55 11.62 6.93
C PHE A 139 -18.02 11.27 7.22
N GLY A 140 -18.74 10.77 6.21
CA GLY A 140 -20.18 10.47 6.30
C GLY A 140 -21.09 11.70 6.35
N ASN A 141 -20.53 12.92 6.36
CA ASN A 141 -21.31 14.15 6.20
C ASN A 141 -21.46 14.48 4.72
N LEU A 142 -22.71 14.62 4.29
CA LEU A 142 -23.09 14.95 2.92
C LEU A 142 -22.77 16.42 2.64
N LEU A 143 -21.85 16.68 1.70
CA LEU A 143 -21.48 18.05 1.30
C LEU A 143 -22.19 18.46 0.01
N LEU A 144 -22.41 17.52 -0.91
CA LEU A 144 -23.10 17.72 -2.18
C LEU A 144 -23.98 16.51 -2.49
N GLU A 145 -25.27 16.74 -2.68
CA GLU A 145 -26.28 15.68 -2.91
C GLU A 145 -26.14 15.02 -4.29
N GLU A 146 -25.97 15.81 -5.34
CA GLU A 146 -25.88 15.27 -6.70
C GLU A 146 -24.90 16.06 -7.56
N ALA A 147 -23.94 15.36 -8.15
CA ALA A 147 -23.09 15.88 -9.20
C ALA A 147 -22.91 14.80 -10.28
N PRO A 148 -22.91 15.17 -11.57
CA PRO A 148 -22.89 14.20 -12.68
C PRO A 148 -21.58 13.40 -12.78
N PHE A 149 -20.56 13.78 -12.01
CA PHE A 149 -19.26 13.12 -11.99
C PHE A 149 -19.09 12.14 -10.81
N PHE A 150 -20.06 12.03 -9.89
CA PHE A 150 -19.97 11.06 -8.80
C PHE A 150 -20.09 9.62 -9.34
N SER A 151 -19.14 8.78 -8.95
CA SER A 151 -19.11 7.39 -9.39
C SER A 151 -18.54 6.46 -8.33
N GLN A 152 -19.21 5.33 -8.12
CA GLN A 152 -18.71 4.26 -7.24
C GLN A 152 -17.38 3.66 -7.72
N SER A 153 -17.04 3.81 -9.01
CA SER A 153 -15.77 3.36 -9.55
C SER A 153 -14.56 3.98 -8.84
N PHE A 154 -14.69 5.19 -8.27
CA PHE A 154 -13.61 5.86 -7.53
C PHE A 154 -13.19 5.13 -6.24
N GLN A 155 -14.02 4.24 -5.69
CA GLN A 155 -13.65 3.36 -4.57
C GLN A 155 -12.93 2.07 -5.01
N GLY A 156 -12.85 1.82 -6.32
CA GLY A 156 -12.18 0.67 -6.90
C GLY A 156 -10.68 0.61 -6.59
N THR A 157 -10.10 -0.58 -6.69
CA THR A 157 -8.67 -0.82 -6.42
C THR A 157 -7.75 -0.10 -7.41
N ALA A 158 -8.21 0.13 -8.64
CA ALA A 158 -7.50 0.95 -9.63
C ALA A 158 -7.17 2.35 -9.08
N PHE A 159 -8.18 3.05 -8.56
CA PHE A 159 -7.98 4.37 -7.94
C PHE A 159 -7.20 4.30 -6.62
N GLY A 160 -7.17 3.14 -5.95
CA GLY A 160 -6.25 2.87 -4.84
C GLY A 160 -4.79 2.85 -5.27
N PHE A 161 -4.48 2.19 -6.38
CA PHE A 161 -3.14 2.23 -6.99
C PHE A 161 -2.75 3.63 -7.46
N LEU A 162 -3.71 4.36 -8.03
CA LEU A 162 -3.51 5.75 -8.44
C LEU A 162 -3.18 6.62 -7.22
N ALA A 163 -3.96 6.50 -6.15
CA ALA A 163 -3.74 7.24 -4.91
C ALA A 163 -2.39 6.89 -4.27
N ALA A 164 -2.00 5.62 -4.26
CA ALA A 164 -0.68 5.20 -3.77
C ALA A 164 0.45 5.81 -4.59
N GLY A 165 0.35 5.78 -5.92
CA GLY A 165 1.33 6.39 -6.82
C GLY A 165 1.47 7.89 -6.61
N LEU A 166 0.35 8.62 -6.53
CA LEU A 166 0.35 10.06 -6.30
C LEU A 166 0.85 10.45 -4.91
N ALA A 167 0.35 9.80 -3.84
CA ALA A 167 0.78 10.10 -2.47
C ALA A 167 2.30 9.93 -2.30
N LEU A 168 2.86 8.86 -2.88
CA LEU A 168 4.30 8.61 -2.86
C LEU A 168 5.08 9.62 -3.69
N ALA A 169 4.59 9.98 -4.88
CA ALA A 169 5.24 10.99 -5.71
C ALA A 169 5.24 12.37 -5.05
N PHE A 170 4.14 12.76 -4.41
CA PHE A 170 4.03 14.03 -3.68
C PHE A 170 4.91 14.04 -2.43
N ALA A 171 4.91 12.96 -1.63
CA ALA A 171 5.81 12.82 -0.50
C ALA A 171 7.28 12.90 -0.93
N ASN A 172 7.66 12.22 -2.03
CA ASN A 172 9.00 12.29 -2.60
C ASN A 172 9.37 13.68 -3.10
N GLY A 173 8.41 14.42 -3.67
CA GLY A 173 8.59 15.80 -4.12
C GLY A 173 8.86 16.75 -2.96
N VAL A 174 8.07 16.66 -1.88
CA VAL A 174 8.24 17.46 -0.66
C VAL A 174 9.55 17.13 0.05
N LEU A 175 9.87 15.84 0.18
CA LEU A 175 11.09 15.36 0.83
C LEU A 175 12.34 15.49 -0.04
N LYS A 176 12.19 15.81 -1.34
CA LYS A 176 13.25 15.84 -2.37
C LYS A 176 14.11 14.56 -2.39
N LYS A 177 13.48 13.40 -2.15
CA LYS A 177 14.15 12.09 -2.12
C LYS A 177 13.81 11.25 -3.34
N LYS A 178 14.70 10.31 -3.66
CA LYS A 178 14.57 9.40 -4.82
C LYS A 178 14.20 7.99 -4.34
N SER A 179 13.13 7.42 -4.90
CA SER A 179 12.78 6.00 -4.79
C SER A 179 13.60 5.14 -5.75
N SER A 180 14.87 4.89 -5.42
CA SER A 180 15.66 3.88 -6.14
C SER A 180 15.82 2.60 -5.31
N GLY A 181 15.41 1.45 -5.87
CA GLY A 181 15.71 0.12 -5.30
C GLY A 181 14.56 -0.58 -4.56
N THR A 182 13.34 -0.07 -4.65
CA THR A 182 12.13 -0.73 -4.10
C THR A 182 11.64 -1.86 -5.01
N GLN A 183 11.27 -2.99 -4.42
CA GLN A 183 10.78 -4.18 -5.12
C GLN A 183 9.25 -4.22 -5.10
N SER A 184 8.66 -3.44 -6.00
CA SER A 184 7.20 -3.30 -6.16
C SER A 184 6.45 -4.61 -6.44
N LEU A 185 7.11 -5.64 -6.96
CA LEU A 185 6.51 -6.96 -7.20
C LEU A 185 5.96 -7.59 -5.91
N PHE A 186 6.59 -7.35 -4.75
CA PHE A 186 6.11 -7.88 -3.46
C PHE A 186 4.82 -7.21 -2.97
N LEU A 187 4.47 -6.04 -3.51
CA LEU A 187 3.21 -5.38 -3.25
C LEU A 187 2.15 -5.81 -4.27
N VAL A 188 2.53 -5.82 -5.56
CA VAL A 188 1.59 -6.02 -6.66
C VAL A 188 1.01 -7.44 -6.67
N ILE A 189 1.82 -8.46 -6.37
CA ILE A 189 1.35 -9.86 -6.38
C ILE A 189 0.27 -10.11 -5.32
N PRO A 190 0.46 -9.77 -4.03
CA PRO A 190 -0.60 -9.91 -3.02
C PRO A 190 -1.89 -9.17 -3.39
N VAL A 191 -1.78 -7.96 -3.96
CA VAL A 191 -2.97 -7.19 -4.33
C VAL A 191 -3.71 -7.81 -5.52
N ILE A 192 -3.01 -8.34 -6.54
CA ILE A 192 -3.66 -9.05 -7.66
C ILE A 192 -4.39 -10.32 -7.19
N ILE A 193 -3.83 -11.03 -6.21
CA ILE A 193 -4.46 -12.22 -5.64
C ILE A 193 -5.73 -11.83 -4.86
N PHE A 194 -5.68 -10.74 -4.10
CA PHE A 194 -6.76 -10.28 -3.25
C PHE A 194 -7.88 -9.57 -4.04
N ALA A 195 -7.51 -8.63 -4.89
CA ALA A 195 -8.41 -7.83 -5.71
C ALA A 195 -8.17 -8.15 -7.18
N ARG A 196 -8.89 -9.16 -7.68
CA ARG A 196 -8.75 -9.60 -9.06
C ARG A 196 -9.18 -8.48 -10.02
N PRO A 197 -8.37 -8.14 -11.02
CA PRO A 197 -8.71 -7.08 -11.97
C PRO A 197 -9.84 -7.46 -12.94
N PHE A 198 -10.04 -8.77 -13.19
CA PHE A 198 -11.13 -9.31 -14.01
C PHE A 198 -11.40 -10.77 -13.61
N GLU A 199 -12.59 -11.29 -13.95
CA GLU A 199 -12.95 -12.69 -13.73
C GLU A 199 -13.31 -13.36 -15.06
N MET A 200 -12.60 -14.43 -15.43
CA MET A 200 -13.01 -15.26 -16.57
C MET A 200 -14.10 -16.23 -16.16
N VAL A 201 -15.33 -15.97 -16.61
CA VAL A 201 -16.50 -16.84 -16.36
C VAL A 201 -16.45 -18.14 -17.18
N THR A 202 -15.67 -18.17 -18.28
CA THR A 202 -15.64 -19.26 -19.25
C THR A 202 -14.79 -20.48 -18.88
N PHE A 203 -13.82 -20.34 -17.98
CA PHE A 203 -12.94 -21.44 -17.53
C PHE A 203 -13.26 -21.81 -16.08
N GLY A 204 -13.16 -23.09 -15.73
CA GLY A 204 -13.35 -23.55 -14.34
C GLY A 204 -12.50 -22.76 -13.34
N GLY A 205 -13.03 -22.57 -12.12
CA GLY A 205 -12.58 -21.52 -11.19
C GLY A 205 -11.07 -21.46 -10.88
N ILE A 206 -10.37 -22.60 -10.83
CA ILE A 206 -8.93 -22.63 -10.55
C ILE A 206 -8.10 -22.19 -11.77
N ILE A 207 -8.50 -22.60 -12.97
CA ILE A 207 -7.79 -22.26 -14.21
C ILE A 207 -8.00 -20.77 -14.53
N ALA A 208 -9.24 -20.29 -14.36
CA ALA A 208 -9.55 -18.87 -14.46
C ALA A 208 -8.74 -18.03 -13.45
N PHE A 209 -8.57 -18.52 -12.22
CA PHE A 209 -7.75 -17.86 -11.21
C PHE A 209 -6.27 -17.77 -11.60
N ILE A 210 -5.66 -18.88 -12.02
CA ILE A 210 -4.25 -18.88 -12.43
C ILE A 210 -4.04 -17.95 -13.64
N TRP A 211 -5.00 -17.95 -14.57
CA TRP A 211 -4.93 -17.11 -15.75
C TRP A 211 -5.03 -15.61 -15.43
N THR A 212 -6.01 -15.22 -14.63
CA THR A 212 -6.23 -13.80 -14.24
C THR A 212 -5.01 -13.23 -13.52
N VAL A 213 -4.42 -13.98 -12.58
CA VAL A 213 -3.19 -13.59 -11.89
C VAL A 213 -2.01 -13.56 -12.86
N GLY A 214 -1.84 -14.61 -13.68
CA GLY A 214 -0.73 -14.73 -14.63
C GLY A 214 -0.67 -13.60 -15.66
N VAL A 215 -1.80 -13.29 -16.31
CA VAL A 215 -1.90 -12.21 -17.30
C VAL A 215 -1.60 -10.86 -16.66
N SER A 216 -2.18 -10.58 -15.49
CA SER A 216 -1.99 -9.30 -14.79
C SER A 216 -0.53 -9.07 -14.38
N VAL A 217 0.13 -10.12 -13.88
CA VAL A 217 1.55 -10.08 -13.51
C VAL A 217 2.44 -9.94 -14.75
N LEU A 218 2.15 -10.65 -15.83
CA LEU A 218 2.92 -10.54 -17.08
C LEU A 218 2.83 -9.16 -17.70
N LEU A 219 1.63 -8.55 -17.73
CA LEU A 219 1.44 -7.18 -18.18
C LEU A 219 2.23 -6.21 -17.31
N TYR A 220 2.18 -6.38 -15.99
CA TYR A 220 2.96 -5.55 -15.08
C TYR A 220 4.47 -5.64 -15.33
N ILE A 221 5.02 -6.86 -15.45
CA ILE A 221 6.44 -7.07 -15.72
C ILE A 221 6.83 -6.46 -17.07
N SER A 222 5.96 -6.59 -18.08
CA SER A 222 6.17 -5.99 -19.41
C SER A 222 6.29 -4.46 -19.30
N VAL A 223 5.34 -3.82 -18.63
CA VAL A 223 5.34 -2.36 -18.43
C VAL A 223 6.56 -1.93 -17.60
N GLN A 224 6.90 -2.65 -16.53
CA GLN A 224 8.08 -2.35 -15.71
C GLN A 224 9.38 -2.35 -16.52
N LYS A 225 9.54 -3.31 -17.45
CA LYS A 225 10.71 -3.35 -18.34
C LYS A 225 10.77 -2.13 -19.27
N ILE A 226 9.62 -1.68 -19.77
CA ILE A 226 9.53 -0.50 -20.65
C ILE A 226 9.79 0.80 -19.86
N LEU A 227 9.24 0.90 -18.64
CA LEU A 227 9.42 2.06 -17.76
C LEU A 227 10.89 2.31 -17.37
N ARG A 228 11.75 1.28 -17.42
CA ARG A 228 13.20 1.43 -17.24
C ARG A 228 13.84 2.34 -18.28
N PHE A 229 13.28 2.39 -19.49
CA PHE A 229 13.74 3.22 -20.60
C PHE A 229 13.04 4.59 -20.65
N SER A 230 11.97 4.77 -19.88
CA SER A 230 11.33 6.08 -19.73
C SER A 230 12.23 7.02 -18.90
N ASN A 231 12.15 8.31 -19.19
CA ASN A 231 12.77 9.38 -18.38
C ASN A 231 11.69 10.10 -17.53
N PRO A 232 11.09 9.44 -16.52
CA PRO A 232 10.18 10.11 -15.62
C PRO A 232 10.93 11.13 -14.77
N GLY A 233 10.22 12.16 -14.31
CA GLY A 233 10.75 13.11 -13.34
C GLY A 233 11.34 12.40 -12.10
N PRO A 234 12.33 13.02 -11.42
CA PRO A 234 13.11 12.36 -10.38
C PRO A 234 12.29 11.84 -9.20
N TYR A 235 11.10 12.40 -8.96
CA TYR A 235 10.20 12.07 -7.85
C TYR A 235 9.18 10.98 -8.17
N PHE A 236 8.86 10.79 -9.45
CA PHE A 236 7.95 9.75 -9.92
C PHE A 236 8.69 8.43 -10.18
N ARG A 237 10.00 8.47 -10.39
CA ARG A 237 10.80 7.30 -10.77
C ARG A 237 10.76 6.18 -9.72
N GLY A 238 10.54 4.95 -10.17
CA GLY A 238 10.50 3.75 -9.33
C GLY A 238 9.08 3.40 -8.91
N LEU A 239 8.88 3.08 -7.63
CA LEU A 239 7.61 2.58 -7.09
C LEU A 239 6.39 3.49 -7.37
N PRO A 240 6.46 4.85 -7.30
CA PRO A 240 5.31 5.69 -7.62
C PRO A 240 4.79 5.50 -9.04
N LEU A 241 5.67 5.50 -10.04
CA LEU A 241 5.32 5.30 -11.45
C LEU A 241 4.79 3.89 -11.71
N GLU A 242 5.36 2.89 -11.03
CA GLU A 242 4.91 1.50 -11.10
C GLU A 242 3.50 1.31 -10.51
N MET A 243 3.16 2.00 -9.43
CA MET A 243 1.79 2.01 -8.89
C MET A 243 0.81 2.72 -9.83
N LEU A 244 1.22 3.86 -10.42
CA LEU A 244 0.40 4.54 -11.44
C LEU A 244 0.15 3.65 -12.66
N SER A 245 1.17 2.95 -13.15
CA SER A 245 0.98 2.03 -14.28
C SER A 245 0.06 0.87 -13.93
N MET A 246 0.13 0.36 -12.68
CA MET A 246 -0.83 -0.65 -12.20
C MET A 246 -2.26 -0.14 -12.18
N SER A 247 -2.49 1.12 -11.79
CA SER A 247 -3.83 1.72 -11.89
C SER A 247 -4.37 1.62 -13.31
N PHE A 248 -3.57 1.98 -14.32
CA PHE A 248 -4.02 1.92 -15.71
C PHE A 248 -4.26 0.49 -16.20
N ILE A 249 -3.42 -0.47 -15.80
CA ILE A 249 -3.63 -1.89 -16.09
C ILE A 249 -4.96 -2.35 -15.51
N TYR A 250 -5.26 -2.01 -14.25
CA TYR A 250 -6.55 -2.35 -13.63
C TYR A 250 -7.73 -1.69 -14.34
N LEU A 251 -7.62 -0.41 -14.73
CA LEU A 251 -8.69 0.26 -15.48
C LEU A 251 -8.97 -0.45 -16.81
N ILE A 252 -7.93 -0.81 -17.57
CA ILE A 252 -8.07 -1.50 -18.85
C ILE A 252 -8.67 -2.89 -18.66
N LEU A 253 -8.17 -3.65 -17.69
CA LEU A 253 -8.65 -5.01 -17.44
C LEU A 253 -10.06 -5.04 -16.86
N SER A 254 -10.45 -4.05 -16.06
CA SER A 254 -11.80 -3.98 -15.45
C SER A 254 -12.94 -3.75 -16.43
N ILE A 255 -12.63 -3.45 -17.71
CA ILE A 255 -13.62 -3.34 -18.79
C ILE A 255 -14.08 -4.73 -19.26
N TYR A 256 -13.28 -5.77 -19.01
CA TYR A 256 -13.50 -7.15 -19.48
C TYR A 256 -14.02 -8.05 -18.37
#